data_AF-A0A3B9IW18-F1
#
_entry.id   AF-A0A3B9IW18-F1
#
_cell.length_a   1.000
_cell.length_b   1.000
_cell.length_c   1.000
_cell.angle_alpha   90.00
_cell.angle_beta   90.00
_cell.angle_gamma   90.00
#
_symmetry.space_group_name_H-M   'P 1'
#
loop_
_entity.id
_entity.type
_entity.pdbx_description
1 polymer ?
#
loop_
_entity_poly.entity_id
_entity_poly.type
_entity_poly.pdbx_seq_one_letter_code
_entity_poly.pdbx_strand_id
1 'polypeptide(L)'
;MAAGTVFSRHWQPPVSALTVTAWQLTAGGLLLLPAALIFEPALPVPTLHHLIGFVHLGVFGAAVSYMLWFRGLGRLGPGAVAPLALLSPVTAVILGLSIAGEHLSMVQAVGIALVLGSVLAAQWVQRPRPVKAPLATG
;
A
#
# COMPACT_ATOMS: atom_id res chain seq x y z
N MET A 1 9.44 -0.08 -11.84
CA MET A 1 9.45 1.07 -10.90
C MET A 1 10.17 2.29 -11.47
N ALA A 2 11.42 2.19 -11.95
CA ALA A 2 12.22 3.35 -12.39
C ALA A 2 11.57 4.26 -13.47
N ALA A 3 11.02 3.70 -14.56
CA ALA A 3 10.39 4.50 -15.61
C ALA A 3 9.15 5.29 -15.11
N GLY A 4 8.28 4.64 -14.33
CA GLY A 4 7.11 5.28 -13.75
C GLY A 4 7.45 6.43 -12.81
N THR A 5 8.52 6.30 -12.01
CA THR A 5 9.00 7.38 -11.13
C THR A 5 9.59 8.56 -11.90
N VAL A 6 10.19 8.32 -13.07
CA VAL A 6 10.74 9.38 -13.93
C VAL A 6 9.61 10.13 -14.65
N PHE A 7 8.67 9.44 -15.29
CA PHE A 7 7.56 10.09 -16.00
C PHE A 7 6.63 10.85 -15.08
N SER A 8 6.33 10.32 -13.89
CA SER A 8 5.50 11.01 -12.89
C SER A 8 6.17 12.29 -12.36
N ARG A 9 7.50 12.31 -12.24
CA ARG A 9 8.24 13.54 -11.89
C ARG A 9 8.29 14.55 -13.03
N HIS A 10 8.32 14.09 -14.28
CA HIS A 10 8.46 14.96 -15.44
C HIS A 10 7.14 15.61 -15.88
N TRP A 11 6.01 14.90 -15.81
CA TRP A 11 4.73 15.38 -16.38
C TRP A 11 3.73 15.94 -15.37
N GLN A 12 4.01 15.85 -14.06
CA GLN A 12 3.24 16.40 -12.91
C GLN A 12 1.85 16.94 -13.28
N PRO A 13 0.89 16.05 -13.59
CA PRO A 13 -0.39 16.49 -14.12
C PRO A 13 -1.14 17.32 -13.07
N PRO A 14 -1.91 18.36 -13.49
CA PRO A 14 -2.56 19.31 -12.59
C PRO A 14 -3.85 18.72 -11.95
N VAL A 15 -3.78 17.46 -11.50
CA VAL A 15 -4.87 16.73 -10.87
C VAL A 15 -4.37 16.05 -9.61
N SER A 16 -5.29 15.67 -8.72
CA SER A 16 -4.92 15.04 -7.45
C SER A 16 -4.21 13.69 -7.66
N ALA A 17 -3.36 13.30 -6.71
CA ALA A 17 -2.71 11.98 -6.72
C ALA A 17 -3.74 10.83 -6.78
N LEU A 18 -4.88 10.99 -6.11
CA LEU A 18 -5.99 10.03 -6.16
C LEU A 18 -6.55 9.89 -7.59
N THR A 19 -6.71 10.99 -8.32
CA THR A 19 -7.16 10.99 -9.71
C THR A 19 -6.17 10.27 -10.62
N VAL A 20 -4.87 10.51 -10.44
CA VAL A 20 -3.82 9.79 -11.19
C VAL A 20 -3.88 8.29 -10.89
N THR A 21 -3.99 7.90 -9.61
CA THR A 21 -4.11 6.49 -9.22
C THR A 21 -5.36 5.83 -9.79
N ALA A 22 -6.51 6.52 -9.80
CA ALA A 22 -7.73 6.00 -10.39
C ALA A 22 -7.54 5.71 -11.89
N TRP A 23 -6.97 6.64 -12.65
CA TRP A 23 -6.66 6.41 -14.06
C TRP A 23 -5.60 5.33 -14.28
N GLN A 24 -4.59 5.24 -13.41
CA GLN A 24 -3.59 4.17 -13.47
C GLN A 24 -4.18 2.79 -13.25
N LEU A 25 -5.09 2.62 -12.29
CA LEU A 25 -5.75 1.34 -12.03
C LEU A 25 -6.70 0.97 -13.17
N THR A 26 -7.45 1.93 -13.70
CA THR A 26 -8.32 1.70 -14.86
C THR A 26 -7.52 1.30 -16.09
N ALA A 27 -6.48 2.05 -16.43
CA ALA A 27 -5.61 1.74 -17.57
C ALA A 27 -4.89 0.40 -17.37
N GLY A 28 -4.37 0.13 -16.18
CA GLY A 28 -3.73 -1.14 -15.83
C GLY A 28 -4.69 -2.32 -15.98
N GLY A 29 -5.93 -2.19 -15.48
CA GLY A 29 -6.96 -3.21 -15.64
C GLY A 29 -7.32 -3.46 -17.11
N LEU A 30 -7.52 -2.40 -17.89
CA LEU A 30 -7.81 -2.50 -19.33
C LEU A 30 -6.66 -3.13 -20.12
N LEU A 31 -5.42 -2.82 -19.77
CA LEU A 31 -4.23 -3.40 -20.41
C LEU A 31 -4.04 -4.87 -20.05
N LEU A 32 -4.40 -5.27 -18.83
CA LEU A 32 -4.34 -6.66 -18.39
C LEU A 32 -5.50 -7.50 -18.93
N LEU A 33 -6.65 -6.90 -19.25
CA LEU A 33 -7.85 -7.61 -19.69
C LEU A 33 -7.61 -8.54 -20.90
N PRO A 34 -6.94 -8.12 -22.00
CA PRO A 34 -6.63 -9.03 -23.11
C PRO A 34 -5.75 -10.21 -22.68
N ALA A 35 -4.75 -9.98 -21.82
CA ALA A 35 -3.89 -11.04 -21.33
C ALA A 35 -4.67 -12.04 -20.48
N ALA A 36 -5.56 -11.57 -19.61
CA ALA A 36 -6.46 -12.44 -18.84
C ALA A 36 -7.34 -13.29 -19.78
N LEU A 37 -7.91 -12.70 -20.83
CA LEU A 37 -8.77 -13.42 -21.78
C LEU A 37 -8.01 -14.45 -22.65
N ILE A 38 -6.70 -14.25 -22.89
CA ILE A 38 -5.88 -15.13 -23.73
C ILE A 38 -5.24 -16.26 -22.92
N PHE A 39 -4.77 -15.95 -21.70
CA PHE A 39 -3.92 -16.87 -20.92
C PHE A 39 -4.64 -17.52 -19.74
N GLU A 40 -5.73 -16.94 -19.21
CA GLU A 40 -6.48 -17.56 -18.12
C GLU A 40 -7.55 -18.52 -18.64
N PRO A 41 -7.91 -19.55 -17.84
CA PRO A 41 -9.07 -20.38 -18.13
C PRO A 41 -10.33 -19.54 -18.29
N ALA A 42 -11.31 -20.06 -19.05
CA ALA A 42 -12.61 -19.40 -19.20
C ALA A 42 -13.21 -19.08 -17.83
N LEU A 43 -13.60 -17.81 -17.62
CA LEU A 43 -14.17 -17.40 -16.35
C LEU A 43 -15.46 -18.19 -16.09
N PRO A 44 -15.58 -18.85 -14.92
CA PRO A 44 -16.85 -19.41 -14.52
C PRO A 44 -17.89 -18.29 -14.36
N VAL A 45 -19.17 -18.62 -14.56
CA VAL A 45 -20.26 -17.65 -14.39
C VAL A 45 -20.16 -17.05 -12.97
N PRO A 46 -20.04 -15.71 -12.84
CA PRO A 46 -19.88 -15.09 -11.53
C PRO A 46 -21.11 -15.37 -10.65
N THR A 47 -20.88 -15.87 -9.46
CA THR A 47 -21.92 -15.98 -8.45
C THR A 47 -22.10 -14.61 -7.77
N LEU A 48 -23.23 -14.41 -7.08
CA LEU A 48 -23.45 -13.21 -6.27
C LEU A 48 -22.34 -13.02 -5.22
N HIS A 49 -21.81 -14.12 -4.66
CA HIS A 49 -20.70 -14.07 -3.70
C HIS A 49 -19.42 -13.52 -4.34
N HIS A 50 -19.09 -13.94 -5.57
CA HIS A 50 -17.93 -13.39 -6.29
C HIS A 50 -18.11 -11.89 -6.56
N LEU A 51 -19.31 -11.48 -6.99
CA LEU A 51 -19.61 -10.06 -7.25
C LEU A 51 -19.50 -9.21 -5.98
N ILE A 52 -20.02 -9.69 -4.85
CA ILE A 52 -19.87 -9.02 -3.56
C ILE A 52 -18.38 -8.91 -3.18
N GLY A 53 -17.61 -9.98 -3.38
CA GLY A 53 -16.16 -9.98 -3.16
C GLY A 53 -15.44 -8.93 -4.02
N PHE A 54 -15.76 -8.83 -5.31
CA PHE A 54 -15.20 -7.82 -6.20
C PHE A 54 -15.57 -6.39 -5.77
N VAL A 55 -16.83 -6.16 -5.41
CA VAL A 55 -17.27 -4.85 -4.91
C VAL A 55 -16.56 -4.51 -3.60
N HIS A 56 -16.42 -5.46 -2.69
CA HIS A 56 -15.71 -5.26 -1.43
C HIS A 56 -14.23 -4.87 -1.68
N LEU A 57 -13.53 -5.61 -2.54
CA LEU A 57 -12.13 -5.32 -2.90
C LEU A 57 -11.99 -3.97 -3.60
N GLY A 58 -12.87 -3.65 -4.55
CA GLY A 58 -12.83 -2.38 -5.29
C GLY A 58 -13.14 -1.17 -4.40
N VAL A 59 -14.18 -1.26 -3.57
CA VAL A 59 -14.63 -0.15 -2.73
C VAL A 59 -13.73 0.00 -1.51
N PHE A 60 -13.60 -1.03 -0.68
CA PHE A 60 -12.86 -0.94 0.58
C PHE A 60 -11.36 -1.14 0.37
N GLY A 61 -10.98 -2.16 -0.40
CA GLY A 61 -9.56 -2.50 -0.65
C GLY A 61 -8.83 -1.44 -1.48
N ALA A 62 -9.51 -0.81 -2.44
CA ALA A 62 -8.95 0.24 -3.28
C ALA A 62 -9.48 1.64 -2.95
N ALA A 63 -10.74 1.97 -3.30
CA ALA A 63 -11.21 3.35 -3.31
C ALA A 63 -11.11 4.05 -1.94
N VAL A 64 -11.69 3.46 -0.89
CA VAL A 64 -11.66 4.01 0.47
C VAL A 64 -10.23 4.00 1.02
N SER A 65 -9.49 2.91 0.83
CA SER A 65 -8.10 2.78 1.29
C SER A 65 -7.20 3.87 0.69
N TYR A 66 -7.23 4.07 -0.63
CA TYR A 66 -6.44 5.12 -1.29
C TYR A 66 -6.87 6.53 -0.88
N MET A 67 -8.17 6.78 -0.73
CA MET A 67 -8.66 8.08 -0.26
C MET A 67 -8.11 8.38 1.15
N LEU A 68 -8.17 7.42 2.07
CA LEU A 68 -7.62 7.57 3.42
C LEU A 68 -6.10 7.71 3.41
N TRP A 69 -5.41 6.93 2.59
CA TRP A 69 -3.96 6.99 2.43
C TRP A 69 -3.50 8.38 1.96
N PHE A 70 -4.04 8.88 0.85
CA PHE A 70 -3.64 10.19 0.32
C PHE A 70 -4.06 11.35 1.22
N ARG A 71 -5.22 11.24 1.90
CA ARG A 71 -5.64 12.21 2.92
C ARG A 71 -4.70 12.21 4.13
N GLY A 72 -4.27 11.03 4.59
CA GLY A 72 -3.29 10.88 5.66
C GLY A 72 -1.94 11.47 5.24
N LEU A 73 -1.50 11.18 4.02
CA LEU A 73 -0.25 11.70 3.46
C LEU A 73 -0.25 13.23 3.37
N GLY A 74 -1.35 13.83 2.93
CA GLY A 74 -1.50 15.29 2.88
C GLY A 74 -1.57 15.96 4.25
N ARG A 75 -2.08 15.27 5.28
CA ARG A 75 -2.24 15.81 6.64
C ARG A 75 -1.03 15.63 7.55
N LEU A 76 -0.39 14.47 7.47
CA LEU A 76 0.66 14.05 8.39
C LEU A 76 2.06 14.09 7.75
N GLY A 77 2.12 14.19 6.42
CA GLY A 77 3.35 14.14 5.65
C GLY A 77 3.95 12.72 5.54
N PRO A 78 4.90 12.50 4.61
CA PRO A 78 5.44 11.18 4.31
C PRO A 78 6.15 10.51 5.50
N GLY A 79 6.83 11.29 6.35
CA GLY A 79 7.59 10.76 7.48
C GLY A 79 6.70 10.08 8.54
N ALA A 80 5.55 10.67 8.84
CA ALA A 80 4.61 10.10 9.80
C ALA A 80 3.75 8.97 9.21
N VAL A 81 3.46 9.00 7.90
CA VAL A 81 2.64 7.98 7.23
C VAL A 81 3.44 6.71 6.90
N ALA A 82 4.73 6.83 6.59
CA ALA A 82 5.59 5.68 6.26
C ALA A 82 5.53 4.53 7.30
N PRO A 83 5.67 4.75 8.62
CA PRO A 83 5.54 3.66 9.60
C PRO A 83 4.13 3.05 9.65
N LEU A 84 3.08 3.79 9.30
CA LEU A 84 1.71 3.26 9.32
C LEU A 84 1.51 2.16 8.26
N ALA A 85 2.30 2.14 7.19
CA ALA A 85 2.26 1.06 6.20
C ALA A 85 2.59 -0.32 6.80
N LEU A 86 3.33 -0.36 7.92
CA LEU A 86 3.66 -1.58 8.64
C LEU A 86 2.46 -2.21 9.35
N LEU A 87 1.39 -1.44 9.55
CA LEU A 87 0.14 -1.98 10.08
C LEU A 87 -0.50 -2.97 9.10
N SER A 88 -0.23 -2.85 7.79
CA SER A 88 -0.76 -3.78 6.79
C SER A 88 -0.32 -5.23 7.02
N PRO A 89 0.98 -5.59 7.08
CA PRO A 89 1.39 -6.97 7.37
C PRO A 89 0.96 -7.45 8.76
N VAL A 90 0.94 -6.57 9.77
CA VAL A 90 0.46 -6.93 11.12
C VAL A 90 -1.03 -7.30 11.08
N THR A 91 -1.84 -6.47 10.42
CA THR A 91 -3.27 -6.70 10.28
C THR A 91 -3.54 -7.97 9.46
N ALA A 92 -2.78 -8.19 8.38
CA ALA A 92 -2.91 -9.40 7.56
C ALA A 92 -2.66 -10.68 8.39
N VAL A 93 -1.61 -10.72 9.22
CA VAL A 93 -1.34 -11.86 10.11
C VAL A 93 -2.45 -12.05 11.14
N ILE A 94 -2.93 -10.97 11.75
CA ILE A 94 -4.03 -11.05 12.74
C ILE A 94 -5.30 -11.60 12.08
N LEU A 95 -5.67 -11.10 10.90
CA LEU A 95 -6.85 -11.57 10.17
C LEU A 95 -6.67 -13.02 9.68
N GLY A 96 -5.47 -13.38 9.23
CA GLY A 96 -5.13 -14.76 8.84
C GLY A 96 -5.35 -15.75 9.99
N LEU A 97 -4.83 -15.43 11.17
CA LEU A 97 -5.00 -16.25 12.37
C LEU A 97 -6.44 -16.28 12.90
N SER A 98 -7.11 -15.13 12.94
CA SER A 98 -8.41 -14.99 13.65
C SER A 98 -9.63 -15.24 12.77
N ILE A 99 -9.58 -14.89 11.48
CA ILE A 99 -10.70 -15.00 10.55
C ILE A 99 -10.49 -16.16 9.58
N ALA A 100 -9.30 -16.26 8.97
CA ALA A 100 -9.01 -17.31 8.01
C ALA A 100 -8.65 -18.66 8.68
N GLY A 101 -8.37 -18.66 9.98
CA GLY A 101 -8.00 -19.87 10.73
C GLY A 101 -6.62 -20.42 10.35
N GLU A 102 -5.74 -19.58 9.79
CA GLU A 102 -4.39 -19.97 9.43
C GLU A 102 -3.54 -20.24 10.67
N HIS A 103 -2.58 -21.15 10.55
CA HIS A 103 -1.60 -21.43 11.59
C HIS A 103 -0.23 -20.92 11.17
N LEU A 104 0.45 -20.21 12.07
CA LEU A 104 1.82 -19.78 11.84
C LEU A 104 2.79 -20.94 12.08
N SER A 105 3.53 -21.29 11.04
CA SER A 105 4.72 -22.13 11.20
C SER A 105 5.81 -21.39 11.99
N MET A 106 6.72 -22.16 12.59
CA MET A 106 7.87 -21.59 13.31
C MET A 106 8.72 -20.68 12.41
N VAL A 107 8.88 -21.03 11.14
CA VAL A 107 9.65 -20.24 10.16
C VAL A 107 8.96 -18.90 9.88
N GLN A 108 7.63 -18.89 9.72
CA GLN A 108 6.87 -17.65 9.55
C GLN A 108 6.95 -16.76 10.79
N ALA A 109 6.88 -17.34 11.99
CA ALA A 109 7.01 -16.58 13.24
C ALA A 109 8.39 -15.90 13.35
N VAL A 110 9.47 -16.61 13.02
CA VAL A 110 10.83 -16.03 12.96
C VAL A 110 10.91 -14.95 11.89
N GLY A 111 10.34 -15.19 10.70
CA GLY A 111 10.29 -14.19 9.62
C GLY A 111 9.58 -12.90 10.04
N ILE A 112 8.43 -13.01 10.71
CA ILE A 112 7.69 -11.87 11.26
C ILE A 112 8.56 -11.11 12.27
N ALA A 113 9.22 -11.82 13.20
CA ALA A 113 10.10 -11.20 14.19
C ALA A 113 11.27 -10.45 13.54
N LEU A 114 11.89 -11.01 12.51
CA LEU A 114 12.97 -10.37 11.76
C LEU A 114 12.50 -9.11 11.03
N VAL A 115 11.36 -9.18 10.34
CA VAL A 115 10.78 -8.02 9.64
C VAL A 115 10.46 -6.90 10.62
N LEU A 116 9.71 -7.19 11.69
CA LEU A 116 9.38 -6.18 12.70
C LEU A 116 10.62 -5.60 13.38
N GLY A 117 11.59 -6.45 13.73
CA GLY A 117 12.86 -6.03 14.34
C GLY A 117 13.68 -5.12 13.43
N SER A 118 13.80 -5.45 12.15
CA SER A 118 14.54 -4.63 11.16
C SER A 118 13.91 -3.26 10.97
N VAL A 119 12.58 -3.18 10.96
CA VAL A 119 11.89 -1.90 10.78
C VAL A 119 11.98 -1.05 12.04
N LEU A 120 11.87 -1.65 13.23
CA LEU A 120 12.14 -0.95 14.48
C LEU A 120 13.57 -0.40 14.45
N ALA A 121 14.58 -1.22 14.15
CA ALA A 121 15.96 -0.73 14.06
C ALA A 121 16.11 0.45 13.06
N ALA A 122 15.48 0.37 11.89
CA ALA A 122 15.50 1.44 10.89
C ALA A 122 14.84 2.74 11.39
N GLN A 123 13.70 2.66 12.07
CA GLN A 123 13.01 3.81 12.67
C GLN A 123 13.88 4.52 13.72
N TRP A 124 14.66 3.75 14.49
CA TRP A 124 15.54 4.31 15.53
C TRP A 124 16.74 5.06 14.94
N VAL A 125 17.33 4.54 13.85
CA VAL A 125 18.47 5.16 13.17
C VAL A 125 18.04 6.43 12.41
N GLN A 126 16.82 6.48 11.88
CA GLN A 126 16.30 7.59 11.07
C GLN A 126 15.68 8.74 11.89
N ARG A 127 15.78 8.72 13.23
CA ARG A 127 15.27 9.83 14.07
C ARG A 127 15.99 11.13 13.70
N PRO A 128 15.27 12.21 13.35
CA PRO A 128 15.91 13.49 13.01
C PRO A 128 16.80 13.96 14.16
N ARG A 129 18.09 14.20 13.88
CA ARG A 129 18.96 14.88 14.84
C ARG A 129 18.41 16.30 15.05
N PRO A 130 18.25 16.75 16.31
CA PRO A 130 17.82 18.12 16.57
C PRO A 130 18.79 19.08 15.88
N VAL A 131 18.26 19.92 14.99
CA VAL A 131 19.03 20.97 14.32
C VAL A 131 19.51 21.92 15.41
N LYS A 132 20.83 22.01 15.61
CA LYS A 132 21.41 22.99 16.53
C LYS A 132 20.99 24.39 16.05
N ALA A 133 20.33 25.14 16.93
CA ALA A 133 19.96 26.53 16.65
C ALA A 133 21.21 27.33 16.28
N PRO A 134 21.15 28.25 15.30
CA PRO A 134 22.27 29.11 14.98
C PRO A 134 22.66 29.90 16.24
N LEU A 135 23.94 29.85 16.60
CA LEU A 135 24.47 30.71 17.65
C LEU A 135 24.24 32.15 17.20
N ALA A 136 23.41 32.88 17.96
CA ALA A 136 23.23 34.31 17.76
C ALA A 136 24.60 34.98 17.96
N THR A 137 25.25 35.34 16.86
CA THR A 137 26.39 36.26 16.87
C THR A 137 25.81 37.65 17.12
N GLY A 138 26.15 38.21 18.28
CA GLY A 138 25.79 39.57 18.69
C GLY A 138 26.61 40.66 18.01
#